data_AF-A0A4Y9P5M4-F1
#
_entry.id   AF-A0A4Y9P5M4-F1
#
_cell.length_a   1.000
_cell.length_b   1.000
_cell.length_c   1.000
_cell.angle_alpha   90.00
_cell.angle_beta   90.00
_cell.angle_gamma   90.00
#
_symmetry.space_group_name_H-M   'P 1'
#
loop_
_entity.id
_entity.type
_entity.pdbx_description
1 polymer ?
#
loop_
_entity_poly.entity_id
_entity_poly.type
_entity_poly.pdbx_seq_one_letter_code
_entity_poly.pdbx_strand_id
1 'polypeptide(L)'
;MALSSAGPAATYPPGIVGVHALPADHHDGPWDSIITPPGLKDRLLGTALLILRHGRALGQLNGAPHGLILLSGPPGTGKTTLCQGLAQKVALGLSQRGATTFVEVDPHAFPSDMLGEGPRAVLRLFSDTLPEIAARRPHTVVLVDEIEALAVRRSTASFETNPVDVHRATDALLSGLDLLRKTCPQVLVLGTTNFAAAVDEAFLDRADLVLRLGLPDEDTIATILRQTIAEAATVFPGLNGLVGDEALIAHLAAHCLGLDGRRVRKLLLSAMGSTPELGLEPGAVTAAHLRAAVDAERAMLTAAARP
;
A
#
# COMPACT_ATOMS: atom_id res chain seq x y z
N MET A 1 -0.49 -37.83 -14.31
CA MET A 1 0.64 -37.47 -13.43
C MET A 1 0.92 -35.98 -13.65
N ALA A 2 0.71 -35.04 -12.75
CA ALA A 2 0.11 -35.01 -11.42
C ALA A 2 -0.70 -33.71 -11.37
N LEU A 3 -1.99 -33.81 -11.02
CA LEU A 3 -2.83 -32.64 -10.78
C LEU A 3 -2.44 -32.07 -9.41
N SER A 4 -2.08 -30.79 -9.44
CA SER A 4 -1.72 -29.93 -8.31
C SER A 4 -2.67 -30.14 -7.12
N SER A 5 -2.10 -30.55 -5.99
CA SER A 5 -2.77 -30.51 -4.70
C SER A 5 -2.88 -29.05 -4.25
N ALA A 6 -3.97 -28.38 -4.61
CA ALA A 6 -4.38 -27.17 -3.91
C ALA A 6 -4.71 -27.58 -2.46
N GLY A 7 -3.87 -27.15 -1.52
CA GLY A 7 -4.18 -27.26 -0.09
C GLY A 7 -5.49 -26.53 0.23
N PRO A 8 -6.14 -26.84 1.37
CA PRO A 8 -7.37 -26.16 1.75
C PRO A 8 -7.15 -24.65 1.78
N ALA A 9 -8.05 -23.88 1.16
CA ALA A 9 -8.04 -22.43 1.26
C ALA A 9 -8.08 -22.06 2.74
N ALA A 10 -7.08 -21.33 3.22
CA ALA A 10 -7.02 -20.93 4.61
C ALA A 10 -8.23 -20.04 4.93
N THR A 11 -9.11 -20.51 5.82
CA THR A 11 -10.23 -19.71 6.31
C THR A 11 -9.70 -18.74 7.37
N TYR A 12 -9.51 -17.48 7.00
CA TYR A 12 -9.11 -16.43 7.94
C TYR A 12 -10.32 -15.91 8.74
N PRO A 13 -10.08 -15.31 9.93
CA PRO A 13 -11.12 -14.56 10.64
C PRO A 13 -11.70 -13.42 9.77
N PRO A 14 -12.94 -12.97 10.03
CA PRO A 14 -13.54 -11.86 9.29
C PRO A 14 -12.65 -10.62 9.24
N GLY A 15 -12.54 -10.00 8.06
CA GLY A 15 -11.68 -8.83 7.82
C GLY A 15 -10.22 -9.16 7.53
N ILE A 16 -9.73 -10.36 7.82
CA ILE A 16 -8.34 -10.77 7.53
C ILE A 16 -8.30 -11.48 6.17
N VAL A 17 -7.40 -11.05 5.30
CA VAL A 17 -7.20 -11.65 3.97
C VAL A 17 -5.87 -12.42 3.86
N GLY A 18 -4.93 -12.19 4.78
CA GLY A 18 -3.64 -12.86 4.80
C GLY A 18 -2.95 -12.80 6.16
N VAL A 19 -2.24 -13.88 6.52
CA VAL A 19 -1.33 -13.91 7.68
C VAL A 19 -0.04 -14.61 7.29
N HIS A 20 1.06 -13.88 7.32
CA HIS A 20 2.37 -14.31 6.83
C HIS A 20 3.42 -14.22 7.95
N ALA A 21 4.41 -15.10 7.90
CA ALA A 21 5.61 -14.96 8.72
C ALA A 21 6.70 -14.32 7.87
N LEU A 22 7.26 -13.21 8.33
CA LEU A 22 8.33 -12.48 7.67
C LEU A 22 9.65 -12.61 8.45
N PRO A 23 10.82 -12.54 7.78
CA PRO A 23 10.99 -12.31 6.34
C PRO A 23 10.57 -13.51 5.48
N ALA A 24 10.04 -13.26 4.29
CA ALA A 24 9.71 -14.29 3.32
C ALA A 24 9.98 -13.85 1.88
N ASP A 25 10.49 -14.76 1.05
CA ASP A 25 10.92 -14.48 -0.33
C ASP A 25 9.81 -13.88 -1.22
N HIS A 26 8.56 -14.31 -1.01
CA HIS A 26 7.40 -13.80 -1.76
C HIS A 26 7.01 -12.35 -1.40
N HIS A 27 7.65 -11.76 -0.39
CA HIS A 27 7.52 -10.34 -0.03
C HIS A 27 8.78 -9.51 -0.35
N ASP A 28 9.77 -10.07 -1.06
CA ASP A 28 10.95 -9.33 -1.52
C ASP A 28 10.67 -8.53 -2.79
N GLY A 29 11.27 -7.34 -2.89
CA GLY A 29 11.12 -6.42 -4.03
C GLY A 29 10.24 -5.18 -3.80
N PRO A 30 9.02 -5.27 -3.19
CA PRO A 30 8.11 -4.13 -3.01
C PRO A 30 8.73 -2.86 -2.43
N TRP A 31 9.67 -3.00 -1.49
CA TRP A 31 10.36 -1.85 -0.92
C TRP A 31 11.19 -1.11 -1.96
N ASP A 32 11.98 -1.82 -2.76
CA ASP A 32 12.94 -1.24 -3.69
C ASP A 32 12.27 -0.77 -4.99
N SER A 33 11.11 -1.36 -5.34
CA SER A 33 10.34 -0.98 -6.53
C SER A 33 9.63 0.37 -6.40
N ILE A 34 9.29 0.82 -5.19
CA ILE A 34 8.64 2.12 -4.97
C ILE A 34 9.69 3.22 -4.82
N ILE A 35 9.74 4.16 -5.76
CA ILE A 35 10.63 5.31 -5.70
C ILE A 35 9.95 6.43 -4.90
N THR A 36 10.67 7.01 -3.95
CA THR A 36 10.17 8.05 -3.05
C THR A 36 11.20 9.16 -2.89
N PRO A 37 10.80 10.39 -2.49
CA PRO A 37 11.73 11.44 -2.13
C PRO A 37 12.78 10.97 -1.10
N PRO A 38 14.01 11.54 -1.13
CA PRO A 38 15.06 11.19 -0.19
C PRO A 38 14.60 11.30 1.28
N GLY A 39 15.02 10.33 2.11
CA GLY A 39 14.72 10.30 3.54
C GLY A 39 13.30 9.86 3.94
N LEU A 40 12.33 9.79 3.01
CA LEU A 40 10.97 9.33 3.32
C LEU A 40 11.00 7.89 3.84
N LYS A 41 11.67 6.99 3.11
CA LYS A 41 11.84 5.58 3.47
C LYS A 41 12.59 5.40 4.78
N ASP A 42 13.63 6.19 5.02
CA ASP A 42 14.41 6.12 6.27
C ASP A 42 13.57 6.54 7.47
N ARG A 43 12.77 7.60 7.34
CA ARG A 43 11.83 8.03 8.37
C ARG A 43 10.77 6.96 8.63
N LEU A 44 10.21 6.37 7.57
CA LEU A 44 9.20 5.31 7.66
C LEU A 44 9.76 4.07 8.38
N LEU A 45 10.94 3.60 7.95
CA LEU A 45 11.63 2.45 8.54
C LEU A 45 12.04 2.72 10.00
N GLY A 46 12.59 3.90 10.27
CA GLY A 46 13.01 4.33 11.60
C GLY A 46 11.85 4.35 12.59
N THR A 47 10.72 4.96 12.23
CA THR A 47 9.51 4.99 13.07
C THR A 47 8.95 3.58 13.30
N ALA A 48 8.87 2.77 12.25
CA ALA A 48 8.37 1.40 12.36
C ALA A 48 9.24 0.54 13.29
N LEU A 49 10.56 0.60 13.13
CA LEU A 49 11.51 -0.10 14.01
C LEU A 49 11.44 0.40 15.45
N LEU A 50 11.30 1.72 15.66
CA LEU A 50 11.15 2.31 16.99
C LEU A 50 9.92 1.74 17.71
N ILE A 51 8.76 1.74 17.05
CA ILE A 51 7.50 1.23 17.61
C ILE A 51 7.61 -0.28 17.89
N LEU A 52 7.99 -1.08 16.89
CA LEU A 52 8.02 -2.54 17.02
C LEU A 52 9.02 -3.01 18.08
N ARG A 53 10.20 -2.38 18.14
CA ARG A 53 11.28 -2.79 19.05
C ARG A 53 11.11 -2.24 20.47
N HIS A 54 10.61 -1.01 20.60
CA HIS A 54 10.62 -0.27 21.86
C HIS A 54 9.23 0.08 22.38
N GLY A 55 8.15 -0.35 21.72
CA GLY A 55 6.78 0.05 22.06
C GLY A 55 6.37 -0.21 23.51
N ARG A 56 6.90 -1.25 24.17
CA ARG A 56 6.71 -1.50 25.62
C ARG A 56 7.34 -0.42 26.49
N ALA A 57 8.59 -0.06 26.19
CA ALA A 57 9.31 0.99 26.93
C ALA A 57 8.69 2.37 26.67
N LEU A 58 8.31 2.65 25.41
CA LEU A 58 7.64 3.88 25.02
C LEU A 58 6.27 4.03 25.68
N GLY A 59 5.61 2.93 26.04
CA GLY A 59 4.34 2.93 26.79
C GLY A 59 4.44 3.54 28.20
N GLN A 60 5.64 3.73 28.74
CA GLN A 60 5.86 4.40 30.04
C GLN A 60 5.93 5.92 29.93
N LEU A 61 5.93 6.47 28.70
CA LEU A 61 5.99 7.90 28.45
C LEU A 61 4.57 8.48 28.41
N ASN A 62 4.41 9.72 28.86
CA ASN A 62 3.11 10.43 28.84
C ASN A 62 2.58 10.66 27.40
N GLY A 63 3.45 10.63 26.39
CA GLY A 63 3.11 10.72 24.97
C GLY A 63 3.53 9.47 24.22
N ALA A 64 3.16 8.30 24.73
CA ALA A 64 3.45 7.03 24.10
C ALA A 64 2.87 7.00 22.66
N PRO A 65 3.60 6.47 21.66
CA PRO A 65 3.08 6.36 20.30
C PRO A 65 1.84 5.46 20.29
N HIS A 66 0.90 5.66 19.38
CA HIS A 66 -0.31 4.85 19.24
C HIS A 66 -0.06 3.53 18.48
N GLY A 67 1.09 3.39 17.82
CA GLY A 67 1.40 2.23 16.99
C GLY A 67 0.74 2.31 15.61
N LEU A 68 0.51 3.52 15.08
CA LEU A 68 -0.19 3.72 13.80
C LEU A 68 0.63 4.62 12.87
N ILE A 69 0.87 4.14 11.66
CA ILE A 69 1.45 4.94 10.56
C ILE A 69 0.43 4.96 9.41
N LEU A 70 0.15 6.15 8.88
CA LEU A 70 -0.78 6.33 7.78
C LEU A 70 -0.05 6.83 6.52
N LEU A 71 -0.23 6.12 5.41
CA LEU A 71 0.19 6.56 4.08
C LEU A 71 -1.02 7.07 3.32
N SER A 72 -0.96 8.32 2.86
CA SER A 72 -2.04 8.98 2.14
C SER A 72 -1.61 9.46 0.76
N GLY A 73 -2.52 9.52 -0.20
CA GLY A 73 -2.24 10.09 -1.52
C GLY A 73 -3.03 9.44 -2.64
N PRO A 74 -2.91 9.92 -3.89
CA PRO A 74 -3.69 9.42 -5.02
C PRO A 74 -3.59 7.89 -5.22
N PRO A 75 -4.60 7.25 -5.83
CA PRO A 75 -4.49 5.85 -6.21
C PRO A 75 -3.31 5.65 -7.19
N GLY A 76 -2.70 4.46 -7.16
CA GLY A 76 -1.60 4.12 -8.06
C GLY A 76 -0.21 4.65 -7.67
N THR A 77 -0.07 5.37 -6.55
CA THR A 77 1.24 5.86 -6.05
C THR A 77 2.06 4.84 -5.25
N GLY A 78 1.54 3.61 -5.05
CA GLY A 78 2.28 2.52 -4.43
C GLY A 78 2.23 2.47 -2.90
N LYS A 79 1.23 3.09 -2.26
CA LYS A 79 1.04 3.10 -0.79
C LYS A 79 1.05 1.68 -0.18
N THR A 80 0.17 0.80 -0.66
CA THR A 80 0.03 -0.59 -0.21
C THR A 80 1.33 -1.38 -0.41
N THR A 81 1.93 -1.27 -1.60
CA THR A 81 3.21 -1.90 -1.94
C THR A 81 4.34 -1.43 -1.04
N LEU A 82 4.38 -0.12 -0.69
CA LEU A 82 5.38 0.42 0.23
C LEU A 82 5.18 -0.12 1.65
N CYS A 83 3.93 -0.26 2.13
CA CYS A 83 3.64 -0.90 3.42
C CYS A 83 4.07 -2.37 3.47
N GLN A 84 3.79 -3.14 2.42
CA GLN A 84 4.24 -4.53 2.29
C GLN A 84 5.77 -4.63 2.30
N GLY A 85 6.45 -3.75 1.54
CA GLY A 85 7.90 -3.65 1.55
C GLY A 85 8.48 -3.24 2.91
N LEU A 86 7.82 -2.31 3.61
CA LEU A 86 8.20 -1.91 4.97
C LEU A 86 8.14 -3.09 5.92
N ALA A 87 7.06 -3.88 5.89
CA ALA A 87 6.88 -5.06 6.72
C ALA A 87 8.05 -6.06 6.55
N GLN A 88 8.47 -6.30 5.30
CA GLN A 88 9.64 -7.14 5.00
C GLN A 88 10.94 -6.52 5.54
N LYS A 89 11.20 -5.22 5.30
CA LYS A 89 12.43 -4.57 5.77
C LYS A 89 12.53 -4.52 7.29
N VAL A 90 11.43 -4.27 8.02
CA VAL A 90 11.46 -4.33 9.49
C VAL A 90 11.68 -5.75 9.99
N ALA A 91 11.10 -6.76 9.33
CA ALA A 91 11.31 -8.16 9.69
C ALA A 91 12.77 -8.57 9.51
N LEU A 92 13.42 -8.14 8.43
CA LEU A 92 14.86 -8.34 8.22
C LEU A 92 15.69 -7.67 9.33
N GLY A 93 15.39 -6.40 9.65
CA GLY A 93 16.07 -5.65 10.71
C GLY A 93 15.86 -6.19 12.13
N LEU A 94 14.77 -6.95 12.35
CA LEU A 94 14.41 -7.55 13.63
C LEU A 94 14.64 -9.07 13.68
N SER A 95 15.19 -9.67 12.62
CA SER A 95 15.34 -11.13 12.46
C SER A 95 16.01 -11.83 13.65
N GLN A 96 17.02 -11.19 14.28
CA GLN A 96 17.71 -11.71 15.47
C GLN A 96 16.81 -11.82 16.71
N ARG A 97 15.64 -11.16 16.70
CA ARG A 97 14.64 -11.21 17.77
C ARG A 97 13.45 -12.11 17.44
N GLY A 98 13.49 -12.83 16.32
CA GLY A 98 12.42 -13.70 15.85
C GLY A 98 11.65 -13.11 14.68
N ALA A 99 10.88 -13.98 14.02
CA ALA A 99 10.06 -13.61 12.87
C ALA A 99 8.98 -12.58 13.25
N THR A 100 8.61 -11.76 12.27
CA THR A 100 7.51 -10.80 12.37
C THR A 100 6.26 -11.42 11.77
N THR A 101 5.11 -11.31 12.45
CA THR A 101 3.82 -11.64 11.83
C THR A 101 3.36 -10.47 10.97
N PHE A 102 3.02 -10.70 9.71
CA PHE A 102 2.38 -9.72 8.84
C PHE A 102 0.93 -10.12 8.61
N VAL A 103 0.01 -9.20 8.91
CA VAL A 103 -1.44 -9.42 8.76
C VAL A 103 -1.97 -8.41 7.75
N GLU A 104 -2.72 -8.89 6.77
CA GLU A 104 -3.43 -8.05 5.80
C GLU A 104 -4.90 -8.05 6.14
N VAL A 105 -5.46 -6.84 6.28
CA VAL A 105 -6.84 -6.57 6.62
C VAL A 105 -7.50 -5.85 5.46
N ASP A 106 -8.66 -6.35 5.05
CA ASP A 106 -9.54 -5.69 4.08
C ASP A 106 -10.75 -5.11 4.81
N PRO A 107 -10.81 -3.78 5.00
CA PRO A 107 -11.98 -3.05 5.48
C PRO A 107 -13.30 -3.37 4.79
N HIS A 108 -13.28 -3.76 3.52
CA HIS A 108 -14.49 -4.05 2.76
C HIS A 108 -15.01 -5.48 2.99
N ALA A 109 -14.21 -6.34 3.63
CA ALA A 109 -14.61 -7.70 3.97
C ALA A 109 -15.50 -7.77 5.23
N PHE A 110 -15.68 -6.65 5.93
CA PHE A 110 -16.64 -6.58 7.04
C PHE A 110 -18.08 -6.63 6.52
N PRO A 111 -18.98 -7.37 7.19
CA PRO A 111 -20.37 -7.45 6.77
C PRO A 111 -20.99 -6.06 6.68
N SER A 112 -21.79 -5.84 5.63
CA SER A 112 -22.62 -4.65 5.54
C SER A 112 -23.55 -4.59 6.74
N ASP A 113 -23.73 -3.40 7.30
CA ASP A 113 -24.37 -3.23 8.61
C ASP A 113 -25.85 -3.63 8.62
N MET A 114 -26.11 -4.90 8.89
CA MET A 114 -27.37 -5.36 9.44
C MET A 114 -27.19 -5.43 10.96
N LEU A 115 -27.97 -4.65 11.71
CA LEU A 115 -28.08 -4.74 13.18
C LEU A 115 -26.77 -4.46 13.98
N GLY A 116 -25.84 -3.68 13.44
CA GLY A 116 -24.59 -3.29 14.12
C GLY A 116 -23.54 -4.40 14.18
N GLU A 117 -23.60 -5.36 13.26
CA GLU A 117 -22.59 -6.41 13.11
C GLU A 117 -21.24 -5.86 12.63
N GLY A 118 -21.21 -4.80 11.80
CA GLY A 118 -20.01 -4.17 11.29
C GLY A 118 -19.14 -3.56 12.41
N PRO A 119 -19.63 -2.57 13.18
CA PRO A 119 -18.88 -1.97 14.29
C PRO A 119 -18.41 -3.01 15.32
N ARG A 120 -19.21 -4.04 15.60
CA ARG A 120 -18.81 -5.13 16.52
C ARG A 120 -17.68 -5.97 15.93
N ALA A 121 -17.73 -6.28 14.64
CA ALA A 121 -16.67 -7.03 13.96
C ALA A 121 -15.37 -6.22 13.90
N VAL A 122 -15.45 -4.92 13.60
CA VAL A 122 -14.30 -4.00 13.64
C VAL A 122 -13.70 -3.98 15.05
N LEU A 123 -14.51 -3.75 16.09
CA LEU A 123 -14.01 -3.75 17.46
C LEU A 123 -13.32 -5.08 17.81
N ARG A 124 -13.96 -6.21 17.51
CA ARG A 124 -13.40 -7.56 17.77
C ARG A 124 -12.10 -7.82 17.02
N LEU A 125 -11.94 -7.31 15.79
CA LEU A 125 -10.69 -7.44 15.05
C LEU A 125 -9.55 -6.84 15.87
N PHE A 126 -9.69 -5.60 16.32
CA PHE A 126 -8.63 -4.87 17.03
C PHE A 126 -8.53 -5.22 18.53
N SER A 127 -9.62 -5.61 19.18
CA SER A 127 -9.64 -5.94 20.61
C SER A 127 -9.24 -7.37 20.94
N ASP A 128 -9.52 -8.32 20.04
CA ASP A 128 -9.43 -9.75 20.32
C ASP A 128 -8.56 -10.47 19.28
N THR A 129 -8.94 -10.38 17.99
CA THR A 129 -8.32 -11.19 16.92
C THR A 129 -6.85 -10.81 16.68
N LEU A 130 -6.56 -9.51 16.52
CA LEU A 130 -5.19 -9.04 16.33
C LEU A 130 -4.31 -9.31 17.56
N PRO A 131 -4.76 -9.10 18.81
CA PRO A 131 -4.03 -9.53 19.99
C PRO A 131 -3.73 -11.04 20.03
N GLU A 132 -4.68 -11.91 19.69
CA GLU A 132 -4.46 -13.36 19.62
C GLU A 132 -3.40 -13.74 18.57
N ILE A 133 -3.42 -13.09 17.41
CA ILE A 133 -2.41 -13.28 16.36
C ILE A 133 -1.05 -12.74 16.84
N ALA A 134 -1.03 -11.58 17.48
CA ALA A 134 0.18 -10.93 17.98
C ALA A 134 0.83 -11.66 19.16
N ALA A 135 0.09 -12.50 19.88
CA ALA A 135 0.66 -13.35 20.93
C ALA A 135 1.60 -14.45 20.39
N ARG A 136 1.52 -14.77 19.09
CA ARG A 136 2.28 -15.88 18.47
C ARG A 136 3.74 -15.54 18.18
N ARG A 137 4.08 -14.25 18.04
CA ARG A 137 5.40 -13.77 17.64
C ARG A 137 5.77 -12.48 18.36
N PRO A 138 7.06 -12.16 18.48
CA PRO A 138 7.50 -10.98 19.23
C PRO A 138 7.13 -9.64 18.58
N HIS A 139 6.84 -9.62 17.28
CA HIS A 139 6.51 -8.41 16.52
C HIS A 139 5.38 -8.72 15.53
N THR A 140 4.48 -7.76 15.34
CA THR A 140 3.38 -7.89 14.37
C THR A 140 3.19 -6.58 13.62
N VAL A 141 3.09 -6.67 12.30
CA VAL A 141 2.71 -5.56 11.42
C VAL A 141 1.34 -5.89 10.84
N VAL A 142 0.39 -4.96 10.94
CA VAL A 142 -0.96 -5.09 10.41
C VAL A 142 -1.13 -4.04 9.32
N LEU A 143 -1.38 -4.46 8.09
CA LEU A 143 -1.75 -3.56 6.99
C LEU A 143 -3.27 -3.51 6.87
N VAL A 144 -3.83 -2.31 6.97
CA VAL A 144 -5.23 -2.03 6.68
C VAL A 144 -5.27 -1.13 5.45
N ASP A 145 -5.59 -1.71 4.30
CA ASP A 145 -5.65 -0.99 3.03
C ASP A 145 -6.99 -0.25 2.92
N GLU A 146 -7.01 0.95 2.35
CA GLU A 146 -8.25 1.75 2.16
C GLU A 146 -9.00 2.02 3.48
N ILE A 147 -8.27 2.49 4.50
CA ILE A 147 -8.80 2.73 5.85
C ILE A 147 -9.96 3.74 5.87
N GLU A 148 -10.11 4.59 4.85
CA GLU A 148 -11.25 5.47 4.67
C GLU A 148 -12.59 4.73 4.70
N ALA A 149 -12.63 3.42 4.41
CA ALA A 149 -13.85 2.62 4.52
C ALA A 149 -14.33 2.43 5.97
N LEU A 150 -13.42 2.51 6.96
CA LEU A 150 -13.75 2.39 8.39
C LEU A 150 -13.65 3.72 9.13
N ALA A 151 -12.73 4.60 8.72
CA ALA A 151 -12.40 5.86 9.38
C ALA A 151 -13.04 7.06 8.67
N VAL A 152 -14.32 6.98 8.33
CA VAL A 152 -15.01 8.04 7.56
C VAL A 152 -15.21 9.29 8.41
N ARG A 153 -14.80 10.44 7.86
CA ARG A 153 -15.00 11.75 8.47
C ARG A 153 -16.49 12.05 8.65
N ARG A 154 -16.83 12.61 9.81
CA ARG A 154 -18.23 12.83 10.18
C ARG A 154 -19.02 13.74 9.22
N SER A 155 -18.34 14.66 8.56
CA SER A 155 -18.94 15.63 7.63
C SER A 155 -19.12 15.12 6.19
N THR A 156 -18.50 14.00 5.82
CA THR A 156 -18.51 13.49 4.42
C THR A 156 -19.54 12.40 4.17
N ALA A 157 -20.24 11.91 5.19
CA ALA A 157 -21.31 10.93 5.04
C ALA A 157 -22.54 11.59 4.37
N SER A 158 -22.74 11.33 3.08
CA SER A 158 -23.96 11.68 2.35
C SER A 158 -25.16 10.88 2.89
N PHE A 159 -26.35 11.48 2.81
CA PHE A 159 -27.63 10.96 3.31
C PHE A 159 -28.10 9.60 2.75
N GLU A 160 -27.35 8.98 1.82
CA GLU A 160 -27.73 7.74 1.15
C GLU A 160 -27.31 6.47 1.93
N THR A 161 -26.30 6.57 2.79
CA THR A 161 -25.90 5.50 3.72
C THR A 161 -26.22 5.97 5.13
N ASN A 162 -26.83 5.13 5.96
CA ASN A 162 -27.28 5.52 7.30
C ASN A 162 -26.09 6.07 8.13
N PRO A 163 -25.98 7.41 8.31
CA PRO A 163 -24.73 8.06 8.75
C PRO A 163 -24.34 7.63 10.18
N VAL A 164 -25.31 7.17 10.96
CA VAL A 164 -25.12 6.63 12.31
C VAL A 164 -24.23 5.38 12.31
N ASP A 165 -24.37 4.50 11.33
CA ASP A 165 -23.68 3.22 11.32
C ASP A 165 -22.20 3.38 10.90
N VAL A 166 -21.95 4.27 9.93
CA VAL A 166 -20.60 4.68 9.52
C VAL A 166 -19.81 5.29 10.69
N HIS A 167 -20.42 6.21 11.45
CA HIS A 167 -19.74 6.79 12.62
C HIS A 167 -19.47 5.77 13.73
N ARG A 168 -20.37 4.80 13.92
CA ARG A 168 -20.16 3.71 14.88
C ARG A 168 -18.99 2.82 14.50
N ALA A 169 -18.79 2.54 13.22
CA ALA A 169 -17.63 1.79 12.74
C ALA A 169 -16.33 2.55 13.01
N THR A 170 -16.32 3.86 12.78
CA THR A 170 -15.18 4.73 13.12
C THR A 170 -14.90 4.74 14.63
N ASP A 171 -15.92 4.94 15.47
CA ASP A 171 -15.77 4.94 16.93
C ASP A 171 -15.27 3.57 17.45
N ALA A 172 -15.73 2.47 16.83
CA ALA A 172 -15.27 1.11 17.13
C ALA A 172 -13.81 0.90 16.74
N LEU A 173 -13.39 1.38 15.57
CA LEU A 173 -11.99 1.36 15.13
C LEU A 173 -11.09 2.14 16.10
N LEU A 174 -11.46 3.36 16.47
CA LEU A 174 -10.69 4.19 17.42
C LEU A 174 -10.53 3.50 18.78
N SER A 175 -11.64 2.97 19.31
CA SER A 175 -11.64 2.22 20.57
C SER A 175 -10.78 0.95 20.48
N GLY A 176 -10.87 0.25 19.35
CA GLY A 176 -10.08 -0.94 19.07
C GLY A 176 -8.57 -0.65 19.00
N LEU A 177 -8.17 0.41 18.30
CA LEU A 177 -6.76 0.85 18.23
C LEU A 177 -6.21 1.22 19.61
N ASP A 178 -6.99 1.97 20.41
CA ASP A 178 -6.59 2.36 21.76
C ASP A 178 -6.40 1.13 22.67
N LEU A 179 -7.23 0.11 22.52
CA LEU A 179 -7.10 -1.14 23.26
C LEU A 179 -5.91 -1.98 22.76
N LEU A 180 -5.78 -2.14 21.44
CA LEU A 180 -4.66 -2.86 20.82
C LEU A 180 -3.32 -2.28 21.25
N ARG A 181 -3.21 -0.95 21.31
CA ARG A 181 -2.01 -0.27 21.77
C ARG A 181 -1.67 -0.62 23.23
N LYS A 182 -2.67 -0.62 24.10
CA LYS A 182 -2.50 -0.91 25.54
C LYS A 182 -2.09 -2.36 25.78
N THR A 183 -2.70 -3.31 25.06
CA THR A 183 -2.49 -4.75 25.27
C THR A 183 -1.30 -5.29 24.48
N CYS A 184 -1.07 -4.76 23.28
CA CYS A 184 -0.08 -5.25 22.32
C CYS A 184 0.83 -4.11 21.84
N PRO A 185 1.67 -3.55 22.73
CA PRO A 185 2.57 -2.45 22.39
C PRO A 185 3.63 -2.78 21.32
N GLN A 186 3.80 -4.05 20.96
CA GLN A 186 4.68 -4.55 19.90
C GLN A 186 3.98 -4.69 18.52
N VAL A 187 2.73 -4.22 18.41
CA VAL A 187 1.98 -4.20 17.14
C VAL A 187 2.13 -2.83 16.48
N LEU A 188 2.41 -2.84 15.18
CA LEU A 188 2.36 -1.67 14.30
C LEU A 188 1.23 -1.83 13.30
N VAL A 189 0.31 -0.88 13.29
CA VAL A 189 -0.74 -0.75 12.27
C VAL A 189 -0.25 0.21 11.18
N LEU A 190 -0.32 -0.24 9.93
CA LEU A 190 -0.08 0.54 8.73
C LEU A 190 -1.43 0.75 8.05
N GLY A 191 -1.88 1.99 7.97
CA GLY A 191 -3.05 2.37 7.19
C GLY A 191 -2.64 2.93 5.83
N THR A 192 -3.44 2.67 4.79
CA THR A 192 -3.37 3.43 3.54
C THR A 192 -4.67 4.18 3.31
N THR A 193 -4.61 5.33 2.62
CA THR A 193 -5.81 6.02 2.17
C THR A 193 -5.63 6.75 0.85
N ASN A 194 -6.63 6.67 -0.02
CA ASN A 194 -6.71 7.48 -1.23
C ASN A 194 -7.31 8.87 -0.97
N PHE A 195 -8.08 9.01 0.12
CA PHE A 195 -8.89 10.20 0.41
C PHE A 195 -8.58 10.78 1.78
N ALA A 196 -7.40 11.38 1.96
CA ALA A 196 -6.99 11.96 3.24
C ALA A 196 -8.02 12.94 3.86
N ALA A 197 -8.74 13.70 3.04
CA ALA A 197 -9.76 14.64 3.50
C ALA A 197 -11.07 13.97 3.96
N ALA A 198 -11.29 12.71 3.58
CA ALA A 198 -12.43 11.90 3.98
C ALA A 198 -12.14 11.06 5.23
N VAL A 199 -10.91 11.11 5.76
CA VAL A 199 -10.54 10.40 6.99
C VAL A 199 -10.89 11.24 8.22
N ASP A 200 -11.42 10.59 9.25
CA ASP A 200 -11.79 11.19 10.53
C ASP A 200 -10.59 11.82 11.25
N GLU A 201 -10.80 12.98 11.86
CA GLU A 201 -9.73 13.74 12.51
C GLU A 201 -9.19 13.02 13.75
N ALA A 202 -10.04 12.36 14.53
CA ALA A 202 -9.61 11.61 15.71
C ALA A 202 -8.81 10.35 15.33
N PHE A 203 -9.00 9.82 14.12
CA PHE A 203 -8.13 8.77 13.58
C PHE A 203 -6.76 9.33 13.20
N LEU A 204 -6.71 10.48 12.53
CA LEU A 204 -5.46 11.14 12.16
C LEU A 204 -4.63 11.54 13.39
N ASP A 205 -5.27 11.99 14.46
CA ASP A 205 -4.62 12.34 15.72
C ASP A 205 -3.93 11.13 16.39
N ARG A 206 -4.37 9.90 16.08
CA ARG A 206 -3.74 8.66 16.54
C ARG A 206 -2.63 8.19 15.63
N ALA A 207 -2.40 8.78 14.46
CA ALA A 207 -1.30 8.39 13.60
C ALA A 207 0.00 9.03 14.08
N ASP A 208 0.94 8.21 14.55
CA ASP A 208 2.28 8.63 14.96
C ASP A 208 3.08 9.25 13.81
N LEU A 209 2.75 8.83 12.59
CA LEU A 209 3.33 9.33 11.36
C LEU A 209 2.29 9.31 10.25
N VAL A 210 2.00 10.48 9.68
CA VAL A 210 1.24 10.61 8.44
C VAL A 210 2.20 11.02 7.33
N LEU A 211 2.33 10.16 6.31
CA LEU A 211 3.11 10.45 5.11
C LEU A 211 2.19 10.61 3.91
N ARG A 212 2.48 11.62 3.08
CA ARG A 212 1.78 11.83 1.81
C ARG A 212 2.66 11.38 0.66
N LEU A 213 2.18 10.40 -0.10
CA LEU A 213 2.73 9.95 -1.38
C LEU A 213 2.00 10.66 -2.51
N GLY A 214 2.59 11.75 -2.99
CA GLY A 214 2.08 12.50 -4.14
C GLY A 214 2.27 11.77 -5.46
N LEU A 215 1.82 12.41 -6.54
CA LEU A 215 2.23 12.00 -7.88
C LEU A 215 3.76 12.14 -8.03
N PRO A 216 4.42 11.24 -8.77
CA PRO A 216 5.86 11.29 -8.95
C PRO A 216 6.27 12.55 -9.73
N ASP A 217 7.41 13.12 -9.37
CA ASP A 217 8.07 14.17 -10.15
C ASP A 217 8.80 13.58 -11.37
N GLU A 218 9.32 14.44 -12.23
CA GLU A 218 9.97 14.03 -13.49
C GLU A 218 11.14 13.07 -13.26
N ASP A 219 11.98 13.32 -12.25
CA ASP A 219 13.13 12.48 -11.90
C ASP A 219 12.69 11.09 -11.41
N THR A 220 11.64 11.06 -10.57
CA THR A 220 11.02 9.82 -10.11
C THR A 220 10.42 9.04 -11.27
N ILE A 221 9.72 9.72 -12.19
CA ILE A 221 9.15 9.10 -13.40
C ILE A 221 10.27 8.51 -14.26
N ALA A 222 11.34 9.26 -14.54
CA ALA A 222 12.48 8.78 -15.31
C ALA A 222 13.09 7.52 -14.68
N THR A 223 13.21 7.48 -13.34
CA THR A 223 13.68 6.30 -12.61
C THR A 223 12.74 5.11 -12.77
N ILE A 224 11.42 5.32 -12.63
CA ILE A 224 10.42 4.27 -12.85
C ILE A 224 10.51 3.71 -14.28
N LEU A 225 10.65 4.59 -15.27
CA LEU A 225 10.77 4.19 -16.68
C LEU A 225 12.04 3.35 -16.92
N ARG A 226 13.19 3.79 -16.40
CA ARG A 226 14.46 3.02 -16.48
C ARG A 226 14.29 1.62 -15.91
N GLN A 227 13.74 1.51 -14.70
CA GLN A 227 13.52 0.22 -14.04
C GLN A 227 12.56 -0.66 -14.85
N THR A 228 11.43 -0.11 -15.29
CA THR A 228 10.41 -0.85 -16.05
C THR A 228 10.96 -1.38 -17.37
N ILE A 229 11.71 -0.56 -18.11
CA ILE A 229 12.31 -0.96 -19.39
C ILE A 229 13.42 -1.99 -19.16
N ALA A 230 14.26 -1.81 -18.13
CA ALA A 230 15.31 -2.76 -17.79
C ALA A 230 14.75 -4.13 -17.39
N GLU A 231 13.73 -4.16 -16.53
CA GLU A 231 13.03 -5.39 -16.14
C GLU A 231 12.44 -6.11 -17.36
N ALA A 232 11.75 -5.38 -18.23
CA ALA A 232 11.18 -5.94 -19.45
C ALA A 232 12.25 -6.45 -20.42
N ALA A 233 13.41 -5.79 -20.50
CA ALA A 233 14.51 -6.21 -21.36
C ALA A 233 15.14 -7.54 -20.92
N THR A 234 15.02 -7.92 -19.63
CA THR A 234 15.42 -9.26 -19.17
C THR A 234 14.54 -10.37 -19.73
N VAL A 235 13.27 -10.05 -20.03
CA VAL A 235 12.29 -10.99 -20.60
C VAL A 235 12.29 -10.93 -22.13
N PHE A 236 12.42 -9.72 -22.68
CA PHE A 236 12.41 -9.43 -24.12
C PHE A 236 13.71 -8.72 -24.53
N PRO A 237 14.78 -9.47 -24.89
CA PRO A 237 16.09 -8.88 -25.17
C PRO A 237 16.12 -7.84 -26.31
N GLY A 238 15.10 -7.82 -27.18
CA GLY A 238 14.96 -6.78 -28.22
C GLY A 238 14.82 -5.35 -27.65
N LEU A 239 14.42 -5.22 -26.39
CA LEU A 239 14.27 -3.92 -25.71
C LEU A 239 15.58 -3.35 -25.16
N ASN A 240 16.69 -4.10 -25.21
CA ASN A 240 17.98 -3.65 -24.66
C ASN A 240 18.45 -2.29 -25.21
N GLY A 241 18.10 -1.98 -26.47
CA GLY A 241 18.39 -0.69 -27.08
C GLY A 241 17.71 0.50 -26.41
N LEU A 242 16.64 0.28 -25.65
CA LEU A 242 15.86 1.33 -24.97
C LEU A 242 16.36 1.62 -23.54
N VAL A 243 17.05 0.68 -22.89
CA VAL A 243 17.47 0.79 -21.48
C VAL A 243 18.42 1.97 -21.24
N GLY A 244 19.27 2.29 -22.23
CA GLY A 244 20.27 3.35 -22.15
C GLY A 244 19.92 4.63 -22.93
N ASP A 245 18.72 4.73 -23.50
CA ASP A 245 18.30 5.91 -24.27
C ASP A 245 17.80 7.02 -23.32
N GLU A 246 18.74 7.77 -22.75
CA GLU A 246 18.44 8.87 -21.82
C GLU A 246 17.62 10.00 -22.47
N ALA A 247 17.76 10.21 -23.78
CA ALA A 247 16.97 11.22 -24.49
C ALA A 247 15.50 10.78 -24.63
N LEU A 248 15.25 9.49 -24.87
CA LEU A 248 13.90 8.92 -24.81
C LEU A 248 13.33 8.99 -23.41
N ILE A 249 14.07 8.55 -22.39
CA ILE A 249 13.62 8.53 -20.99
C ILE A 249 13.23 9.94 -20.54
N ALA A 250 14.09 10.94 -20.78
CA ALA A 250 13.80 12.33 -20.44
C ALA A 250 12.54 12.84 -21.15
N HIS A 251 12.38 12.52 -22.44
CA HIS A 251 11.17 12.90 -23.17
C HIS A 251 9.92 12.25 -22.59
N LEU A 252 9.92 10.93 -22.36
CA LEU A 252 8.79 10.22 -21.79
C LEU A 252 8.47 10.75 -20.39
N ALA A 253 9.48 11.01 -19.56
CA ALA A 253 9.30 11.54 -18.21
C ALA A 253 8.57 12.89 -18.21
N ALA A 254 9.02 13.84 -19.02
CA ALA A 254 8.37 15.14 -19.19
C ALA A 254 6.90 15.01 -19.67
N HIS A 255 6.61 14.03 -20.52
CA HIS A 255 5.27 13.79 -21.06
C HIS A 255 4.37 12.96 -20.13
N CYS A 256 4.95 12.28 -19.14
CA CYS A 256 4.24 11.51 -18.13
C CYS A 256 3.91 12.33 -16.86
N LEU A 257 4.32 13.60 -16.77
CA LEU A 257 3.98 14.46 -15.63
C LEU A 257 2.47 14.50 -15.38
N GLY A 258 2.08 14.32 -14.12
CA GLY A 258 0.67 14.23 -13.71
C GLY A 258 0.06 12.83 -13.77
N LEU A 259 0.79 11.83 -14.25
CA LEU A 259 0.40 10.42 -14.13
C LEU A 259 0.82 9.84 -12.77
N ASP A 260 0.03 8.91 -12.26
CA ASP A 260 0.44 8.09 -11.12
C ASP A 260 1.46 7.01 -11.53
N GLY A 261 2.21 6.49 -10.55
CA GLY A 261 3.27 5.53 -10.80
C GLY A 261 2.79 4.21 -11.42
N ARG A 262 1.52 3.82 -11.26
CA ARG A 262 0.94 2.64 -11.92
C ARG A 262 0.76 2.90 -13.41
N ARG A 263 0.24 4.06 -13.80
CA ARG A 263 0.10 4.43 -15.23
C ARG A 263 1.45 4.56 -15.92
N VAL A 264 2.44 5.17 -15.26
CA VAL A 264 3.81 5.25 -15.79
C VAL A 264 4.38 3.86 -16.08
N ARG A 265 4.30 2.92 -15.13
CA ARG A 265 4.78 1.53 -15.34
C ARG A 265 4.03 0.80 -16.46
N LYS A 266 2.74 1.10 -16.66
CA LYS A 266 1.92 0.50 -17.71
C LYS A 266 2.20 1.06 -19.11
N LEU A 267 2.98 2.13 -19.24
CA LEU A 267 3.29 2.73 -20.54
C LEU A 267 3.91 1.72 -21.52
N LEU A 268 4.85 0.90 -21.04
CA LEU A 268 5.50 -0.11 -21.87
C LEU A 268 4.52 -1.19 -22.31
N LEU A 269 3.63 -1.65 -21.41
CA LEU A 269 2.59 -2.62 -21.75
C LEU A 269 1.58 -2.04 -22.75
N SER A 270 1.24 -0.75 -22.61
CA SER A 270 0.40 -0.02 -23.56
C SER A 270 1.03 0.01 -24.95
N ALA A 271 2.34 0.25 -25.04
CA ALA A 271 3.08 0.19 -26.30
C ALA A 271 3.12 -1.23 -26.89
N MET A 272 3.39 -2.26 -26.09
CA MET A 272 3.39 -3.66 -26.52
C MET A 272 2.02 -4.11 -27.04
N GLY A 273 0.94 -3.70 -26.35
CA GLY A 273 -0.44 -4.06 -26.73
C GLY A 273 -1.07 -3.15 -27.79
N SER A 274 -0.32 -2.21 -28.36
CA SER A 274 -0.88 -1.21 -29.28
C SER A 274 -1.28 -1.78 -30.65
N THR A 275 -0.69 -2.90 -31.05
CA THR A 275 -0.99 -3.62 -32.30
C THR A 275 -0.89 -5.14 -32.11
N PRO A 276 -1.60 -5.95 -32.91
CA PRO A 276 -1.47 -7.41 -32.86
C PRO A 276 -0.03 -7.89 -33.08
N GLU A 277 0.71 -7.22 -33.96
CA GLU A 277 2.11 -7.55 -34.29
C GLU A 277 3.01 -7.36 -33.07
N LEU A 278 2.88 -6.24 -32.36
CA LEU A 278 3.66 -5.99 -31.12
C LEU A 278 3.20 -6.88 -29.96
N GLY A 279 1.93 -7.28 -29.93
CA GLY A 279 1.43 -8.25 -28.96
C GLY A 279 2.04 -9.63 -29.14
N LEU A 280 2.30 -10.04 -30.38
CA LEU A 280 2.99 -11.29 -30.72
C LEU A 280 4.50 -11.18 -30.51
N GLU A 281 5.10 -10.03 -30.83
CA GLU A 281 6.54 -9.76 -30.73
C GLU A 281 6.84 -8.53 -29.85
N PRO A 282 6.70 -8.61 -28.51
CA PRO A 282 6.92 -7.46 -27.62
C PRO A 282 8.33 -6.87 -27.68
N GLY A 283 9.33 -7.68 -28.06
CA GLY A 283 10.70 -7.23 -28.25
C GLY A 283 10.90 -6.26 -29.43
N ALA A 284 9.90 -6.11 -30.31
CA ALA A 284 9.92 -5.17 -31.44
C ALA A 284 9.43 -3.75 -31.08
N VAL A 285 9.09 -3.50 -29.80
CA VAL A 285 8.74 -2.14 -29.34
C VAL A 285 9.92 -1.19 -29.56
N THR A 286 9.63 -0.02 -30.13
CA THR A 286 10.62 1.02 -30.44
C THR A 286 10.37 2.27 -29.62
N ALA A 287 11.33 3.19 -29.63
CA ALA A 287 11.17 4.54 -29.08
C ALA A 287 9.93 5.27 -29.63
N ALA A 288 9.59 5.06 -30.92
CA ALA A 288 8.41 5.67 -31.54
C ALA A 288 7.10 5.11 -30.95
N HIS A 289 7.04 3.80 -30.68
CA HIS A 289 5.87 3.18 -30.05
C HIS A 289 5.65 3.71 -28.62
N LEU A 290 6.72 3.91 -27.84
CA LEU A 290 6.62 4.49 -26.49
C LEU A 290 6.18 5.95 -26.50
N ARG A 291 6.66 6.75 -27.47
CA ARG A 291 6.22 8.13 -27.67
C ARG A 291 4.72 8.19 -28.02
N ALA A 292 4.27 7.35 -28.94
CA ALA A 292 2.85 7.26 -29.29
C ALA A 292 1.98 6.83 -28.10
N ALA A 293 2.46 5.89 -27.27
CA ALA A 293 1.74 5.45 -26.08
C ALA A 293 1.57 6.57 -25.04
N VAL A 294 2.60 7.40 -24.82
CA VAL A 294 2.48 8.51 -23.86
C VAL A 294 1.56 9.61 -24.39
N ASP A 295 1.61 9.89 -25.69
CA ASP A 295 0.72 10.87 -26.32
C ASP A 295 -0.76 10.44 -26.21
N ALA A 296 -1.05 9.14 -26.38
CA ALA A 296 -2.39 8.59 -26.18
C ALA A 296 -2.87 8.73 -24.73
N GLU A 297 -2.02 8.41 -23.75
CA GLU A 297 -2.32 8.57 -22.32
C GLU A 297 -2.62 10.04 -21.96
N ARG A 298 -1.86 10.99 -22.52
CA ARG A 298 -2.09 12.43 -22.33
C ARG A 298 -3.39 12.91 -22.98
N ALA A 299 -3.71 12.41 -24.16
CA ALA A 299 -4.97 12.73 -24.83
C ALA A 299 -6.18 12.28 -23.97
N MET A 300 -6.12 11.09 -23.37
CA MET A 300 -7.16 10.59 -22.47
C MET A 300 -7.28 11.43 -21.19
N LEU A 301 -6.16 11.82 -20.58
CA LEU A 301 -6.16 12.73 -19.42
C LEU A 301 -6.85 14.06 -19.75
N THR A 302 -6.51 14.64 -20.90
CA THR A 302 -7.06 15.94 -21.33
C THR A 302 -8.56 15.82 -21.62
N ALA A 303 -9.01 14.69 -22.18
CA ALA A 303 -10.41 14.42 -22.41
C ALA A 303 -11.19 14.24 -21.11
N ALA A 304 -10.62 13.53 -20.13
CA ALA A 304 -11.24 13.31 -18.81
C ALA A 304 -11.30 14.59 -17.94
N ALA A 305 -10.44 15.57 -18.21
CA ALA A 305 -10.43 16.86 -17.52
C ALA A 305 -11.44 17.89 -18.11
N ARG A 306 -12.17 17.55 -19.18
CA ARG A 306 -13.24 18.41 -19.71
C ARG A 306 -14.52 18.21 -18.89
N PRO A 307 -15.17 19.30 -18.43
CA PRO A 307 -16.37 19.24 -17.60
C PRO A 307 -17.58 18.68 -18.34
#